data_AF-A0A4Z1BIK0-F1
#
_entry.id   AF-A0A4Z1BIK0-F1
#
_cell.length_a   1.000
_cell.length_b   1.000
_cell.length_c   1.000
_cell.angle_alpha   90.00
_cell.angle_beta   90.00
_cell.angle_gamma   90.00
#
_symmetry.space_group_name_H-M   'P 1'
#
loop_
_entity.id
_entity.type
_entity.pdbx_description
1 polymer ?
#
loop_
_entity_poly.entity_id
_entity_poly.type
_entity_poly.pdbx_seq_one_letter_code
_entity_poly.pdbx_strand_id
1 'polypeptide(L)'
;MKKIFLLFLFSYSYSQVGINTEYPTGIFMVDGKADNKSSTPNISAISNDVKITENANLGIGVENPSTLVDIKSNNINSGFRLKDGSEGEYYRLVTNINGDTKWRKRSSVIVSQIEGSYSGLIFTTTLNYTGRYIILEPGEWMVRSNLLLRAFNSASPSSGVYVKFSWAENTNGIYTLSQDVLFGKTFGGDYLLDYGIAKGATIIKNSSSEAKKYYLVTNGAENIGNFPLNSVWDQLGGTWGETSIMAFPFN
;
A
#
# COMPACT_ATOMS: atom_id res chain seq x y z
N MET A 1 -15.99 -79.47 -40.26
CA MET A 1 -14.92 -78.73 -39.55
C MET A 1 -15.57 -77.76 -38.57
N LYS A 2 -15.43 -77.97 -37.25
CA LYS A 2 -15.98 -77.04 -36.24
C LYS A 2 -15.01 -75.86 -36.12
N LYS A 3 -15.49 -74.63 -36.39
CA LYS A 3 -14.72 -73.41 -36.19
C LYS A 3 -14.97 -72.91 -34.76
N ILE A 4 -13.91 -72.83 -33.96
CA ILE A 4 -13.94 -72.16 -32.64
C ILE A 4 -13.66 -70.69 -32.89
N PHE A 5 -14.54 -69.83 -32.39
CA PHE A 5 -14.40 -68.38 -32.43
C PHE A 5 -14.02 -67.91 -31.02
N LEU A 6 -12.81 -67.39 -30.86
CA LEU A 6 -12.31 -66.90 -29.58
C LEU A 6 -12.65 -65.41 -29.45
N LEU A 7 -13.54 -65.07 -28.51
CA LEU A 7 -13.96 -63.69 -28.26
C LEU A 7 -13.06 -63.07 -27.18
N PHE A 8 -12.19 -62.13 -27.56
CA PHE A 8 -11.42 -61.32 -26.61
C PHE A 8 -12.28 -60.13 -26.14
N LEU A 9 -12.65 -60.14 -24.85
CA LEU A 9 -13.29 -59.01 -24.19
C LEU A 9 -12.20 -58.07 -23.67
N PHE A 10 -12.04 -56.90 -24.28
CA PHE A 10 -11.23 -55.81 -23.74
C PHE A 10 -12.09 -54.96 -22.81
N SER A 11 -11.80 -54.97 -21.51
CA SER A 11 -12.38 -54.02 -20.55
C SER A 11 -11.44 -52.82 -20.40
N TYR A 12 -12.01 -51.61 -20.48
CA TYR A 12 -11.30 -50.40 -20.09
C TYR A 12 -11.20 -50.38 -18.57
N SER A 13 -9.97 -50.31 -18.03
CA SER A 13 -9.73 -50.02 -16.62
C SER A 13 -9.42 -48.53 -16.47
N TYR A 14 -10.16 -47.86 -15.59
CA TYR A 14 -9.84 -46.50 -15.20
C TYR A 14 -8.74 -46.55 -14.12
N SER A 15 -7.57 -45.99 -14.41
CA SER A 15 -6.45 -45.93 -13.46
C SER A 15 -6.47 -44.58 -12.74
N GLN A 16 -7.35 -44.47 -11.75
CA GLN A 16 -7.29 -43.41 -10.74
C GLN A 16 -6.58 -43.99 -9.51
N VAL A 17 -5.79 -43.19 -8.82
CA VAL A 17 -5.05 -43.63 -7.63
C VAL A 17 -5.66 -42.99 -6.39
N GLY A 18 -6.23 -43.81 -5.52
CA GLY A 18 -6.73 -43.42 -4.21
C GLY A 18 -5.86 -44.00 -3.09
N ILE A 19 -5.55 -43.19 -2.08
CA ILE A 19 -5.01 -43.66 -0.79
C ILE A 19 -6.09 -43.44 0.26
N ASN A 20 -6.40 -44.50 1.03
CA ASN A 20 -7.43 -44.52 2.07
C ASN A 20 -8.86 -44.19 1.59
N THR A 21 -9.12 -44.23 0.29
CA THR A 21 -10.46 -44.07 -0.29
C THR A 21 -10.71 -45.13 -1.36
N GLU A 22 -11.91 -45.71 -1.36
CA GLU A 22 -12.40 -46.60 -2.43
C GLU A 22 -13.03 -45.80 -3.59
N TYR A 23 -13.25 -44.50 -3.39
CA TYR A 23 -13.95 -43.62 -4.32
C TYR A 23 -13.11 -42.37 -4.64
N PRO A 24 -11.95 -42.51 -5.32
CA PRO A 24 -11.15 -41.35 -5.72
C PRO A 24 -11.92 -40.48 -6.73
N THR A 25 -12.03 -39.18 -6.46
CA THR A 25 -12.73 -38.21 -7.34
C THR A 25 -11.77 -37.39 -8.22
N GLY A 26 -10.47 -37.70 -8.21
CA GLY A 26 -9.43 -37.08 -9.02
C GLY A 26 -8.48 -38.12 -9.64
N ILE A 27 -7.46 -37.65 -10.37
CA ILE A 27 -6.43 -38.56 -10.93
C ILE A 27 -5.58 -39.18 -9.81
N PHE A 28 -5.36 -38.41 -8.74
CA PHE A 28 -4.73 -38.84 -7.50
C PHE A 28 -5.45 -38.20 -6.32
N MET A 29 -5.82 -39.00 -5.34
CA MET A 29 -6.53 -38.53 -4.15
C MET A 29 -6.01 -39.24 -2.89
N VAL A 30 -5.84 -38.49 -1.82
CA VAL A 30 -5.48 -38.97 -0.49
C VAL A 30 -6.57 -38.54 0.47
N ASP A 31 -7.24 -39.52 1.08
CA ASP A 31 -8.21 -39.31 2.15
C ASP A 31 -7.53 -39.52 3.50
N GLY A 32 -7.37 -38.44 4.27
CA GLY A 32 -6.62 -38.47 5.52
C GLY A 32 -7.28 -39.34 6.60
N LYS A 33 -8.62 -39.40 6.63
CA LYS A 33 -9.40 -40.05 7.69
C LYS A 33 -10.11 -41.34 7.24
N ALA A 34 -9.97 -41.72 5.98
CA ALA A 34 -10.69 -42.83 5.36
C ALA A 34 -12.22 -42.72 5.54
N ASP A 35 -12.76 -41.49 5.49
CA ASP A 35 -14.17 -41.18 5.72
C ASP A 35 -14.97 -40.87 4.44
N ASN A 36 -14.36 -41.01 3.26
CA ASN A 36 -15.03 -40.99 1.97
C ASN A 36 -15.73 -42.32 1.67
N LYS A 37 -16.93 -42.51 2.24
CA LYS A 37 -17.73 -43.74 2.11
C LYS A 37 -18.59 -43.82 0.84
N SER A 38 -18.48 -42.86 -0.07
CA SER A 38 -19.20 -42.82 -1.34
C SER A 38 -18.45 -42.01 -2.39
N SER A 39 -18.89 -42.08 -3.66
CA SER A 39 -18.40 -41.24 -4.75
C SER A 39 -18.78 -39.76 -4.65
N THR A 40 -19.54 -39.38 -3.62
CA THR A 40 -20.00 -38.02 -3.35
C THR A 40 -19.78 -37.68 -1.87
N PRO A 41 -18.51 -37.54 -1.44
CA PRO A 41 -18.20 -37.29 -0.04
C PRO A 41 -18.80 -35.96 0.45
N ASN A 42 -19.14 -35.91 1.73
CA ASN A 42 -19.66 -34.69 2.34
C ASN A 42 -18.53 -33.70 2.68
N ILE A 43 -18.88 -32.46 3.02
CA ILE A 43 -17.91 -31.38 3.26
C ILE A 43 -16.91 -31.72 4.39
N SER A 44 -17.35 -32.44 5.43
CA SER A 44 -16.47 -32.81 6.55
C SER A 44 -15.40 -33.80 6.10
N ALA A 45 -15.76 -34.77 5.27
CA ALA A 45 -14.83 -35.73 4.69
C ALA A 45 -13.85 -35.01 3.74
N ILE A 46 -14.38 -34.24 2.78
CA ILE A 46 -13.57 -33.43 1.85
C ILE A 46 -12.54 -32.56 2.56
N SER A 47 -12.86 -32.00 3.73
CA SER A 47 -11.97 -31.07 4.44
C SER A 47 -10.64 -31.66 4.92
N ASN A 48 -10.51 -32.99 4.90
CA ASN A 48 -9.30 -33.70 5.27
C ASN A 48 -8.60 -34.40 4.09
N ASP A 49 -9.05 -34.11 2.87
CA ASP A 49 -8.55 -34.70 1.64
C ASP A 49 -7.52 -33.81 0.93
N VAL A 50 -6.63 -34.46 0.18
CA VAL A 50 -5.76 -33.84 -0.82
C VAL A 50 -6.00 -34.50 -2.16
N LYS A 51 -6.13 -33.73 -3.23
CA LYS A 51 -6.30 -34.30 -4.56
C LYS A 51 -5.68 -33.51 -5.69
N ILE A 52 -5.40 -34.21 -6.78
CA ILE A 52 -4.95 -33.64 -8.05
C ILE A 52 -6.01 -33.97 -9.11
N THR A 53 -6.41 -32.97 -9.89
CA THR A 53 -7.36 -33.13 -11.00
C THR A 53 -6.66 -33.38 -12.33
N GLU A 54 -7.43 -33.76 -13.36
CA GLU A 54 -6.92 -33.92 -14.74
C GLU A 54 -6.34 -32.61 -15.33
N ASN A 55 -6.74 -31.45 -14.79
CA ASN A 55 -6.23 -30.14 -15.17
C ASN A 55 -4.99 -29.72 -14.35
N ALA A 56 -4.37 -30.66 -13.64
CA ALA A 56 -3.22 -30.44 -12.76
C ALA A 56 -3.48 -29.50 -11.56
N ASN A 57 -4.74 -29.27 -11.18
CA ASN A 57 -5.05 -28.50 -9.99
C ASN A 57 -4.85 -29.34 -8.73
N LEU A 58 -4.08 -28.82 -7.77
CA LEU A 58 -3.94 -29.36 -6.42
C LEU A 58 -5.02 -28.74 -5.51
N GLY A 59 -5.86 -29.59 -4.94
CA GLY A 59 -6.83 -29.25 -3.91
C GLY A 59 -6.43 -29.78 -2.56
N ILE A 60 -6.54 -28.95 -1.51
CA ILE A 60 -6.46 -29.37 -0.10
C ILE A 60 -7.75 -28.94 0.59
N GLY A 61 -8.54 -29.90 1.07
CA GLY A 61 -9.81 -29.60 1.74
C GLY A 61 -10.94 -29.15 0.81
N VAL A 62 -10.79 -29.32 -0.52
CA VAL A 62 -11.69 -28.78 -1.55
C VAL A 62 -11.99 -29.79 -2.64
N GLU A 63 -13.28 -29.92 -3.00
CA GLU A 63 -13.74 -30.91 -3.98
C GLU A 63 -13.61 -30.45 -5.42
N ASN A 64 -13.65 -29.14 -5.70
CA ASN A 64 -13.48 -28.66 -7.07
C ASN A 64 -12.48 -27.50 -7.06
N PRO A 65 -11.16 -27.78 -7.06
CA PRO A 65 -10.13 -26.76 -7.07
C PRO A 65 -10.29 -25.82 -8.27
N SER A 66 -10.38 -24.52 -8.00
CA SER A 66 -10.63 -23.49 -9.01
C SER A 66 -9.35 -22.92 -9.64
N THR A 67 -8.20 -23.20 -9.05
CA THR A 67 -6.86 -22.77 -9.50
C THR A 67 -5.84 -23.89 -9.26
N LEU A 68 -4.60 -23.70 -9.72
CA LEU A 68 -3.53 -24.70 -9.63
C LEU A 68 -3.24 -25.15 -8.20
N VAL A 69 -3.40 -24.27 -7.21
CA VAL A 69 -3.32 -24.60 -5.78
C VAL A 69 -4.49 -23.94 -5.06
N ASP A 70 -5.48 -24.73 -4.66
CA ASP A 70 -6.68 -24.27 -3.97
C ASP A 70 -6.76 -24.94 -2.59
N ILE A 71 -6.75 -24.12 -1.52
CA ILE A 71 -6.73 -24.60 -0.14
C ILE A 71 -7.95 -24.06 0.58
N LYS A 72 -8.81 -24.97 1.06
CA LYS A 72 -9.95 -24.63 1.90
C LYS A 72 -9.67 -25.07 3.35
N SER A 73 -9.59 -24.08 4.23
CA SER A 73 -9.40 -24.29 5.67
C SER A 73 -10.71 -24.12 6.43
N ASN A 74 -11.01 -25.02 7.36
CA ASN A 74 -12.15 -24.88 8.27
C ASN A 74 -11.89 -23.91 9.43
N ASN A 75 -10.62 -23.64 9.76
CA ASN A 75 -10.25 -22.66 10.79
C ASN A 75 -9.70 -21.37 10.16
N ILE A 76 -9.95 -20.26 10.84
CA ILE A 76 -9.43 -18.94 10.49
C ILE A 76 -7.89 -18.97 10.61
N ASN A 77 -7.19 -18.42 9.61
CA ASN A 77 -5.72 -18.29 9.57
C ASN A 77 -4.91 -19.60 9.56
N SER A 78 -5.48 -20.74 9.17
CA SER A 78 -4.75 -22.02 9.08
C SER A 78 -4.63 -22.62 7.68
N GLY A 79 -5.08 -21.92 6.63
CA GLY A 79 -4.98 -22.42 5.25
C GLY A 79 -3.56 -22.41 4.68
N PHE A 80 -2.78 -21.38 4.98
CA PHE A 80 -1.44 -21.22 4.42
C PHE A 80 -0.46 -20.69 5.47
N ARG A 81 0.76 -21.25 5.49
CA ARG A 81 1.89 -20.78 6.29
C ARG A 81 3.17 -20.87 5.48
N LEU A 82 3.83 -19.74 5.27
CA LEU A 82 5.19 -19.66 4.74
C LEU A 82 6.15 -19.36 5.89
N LYS A 83 7.04 -20.32 6.22
CA LYS A 83 8.06 -20.19 7.26
C LYS A 83 9.44 -20.36 6.61
N ASP A 84 9.98 -19.26 6.12
CA ASP A 84 11.22 -19.21 5.32
C ASP A 84 12.35 -18.44 6.03
N GLY A 85 12.13 -17.99 7.26
CA GLY A 85 13.06 -17.18 8.05
C GLY A 85 12.90 -15.67 7.83
N SER A 86 12.04 -15.25 6.89
CA SER A 86 11.70 -13.84 6.70
C SER A 86 10.48 -13.39 7.51
N GLU A 87 9.74 -14.31 8.13
CA GLU A 87 8.52 -14.01 8.87
C GLU A 87 8.75 -13.10 10.10
N GLY A 88 7.76 -12.26 10.42
CA GLY A 88 7.83 -11.34 11.56
C GLY A 88 6.47 -10.73 11.92
N GLU A 89 6.34 -10.21 13.14
CA GLU A 89 5.11 -9.52 13.56
C GLU A 89 4.88 -8.25 12.71
N TYR A 90 3.63 -8.02 12.29
CA TYR A 90 3.23 -6.91 11.41
C TYR A 90 3.89 -6.91 10.00
N TYR A 91 4.46 -8.04 9.56
CA TYR A 91 4.96 -8.17 8.21
C TYR A 91 3.83 -8.52 7.24
N ARG A 92 4.00 -8.18 5.96
CA ARG A 92 3.09 -8.56 4.88
C ARG A 92 3.82 -9.43 3.88
N LEU A 93 3.10 -10.38 3.27
CA LEU A 93 3.63 -11.16 2.15
C LEU A 93 3.70 -10.24 0.93
N VAL A 94 4.88 -10.09 0.35
CA VAL A 94 5.10 -9.33 -0.89
C VAL A 94 5.66 -10.25 -1.96
N THR A 95 5.34 -9.97 -3.22
CA THR A 95 5.83 -10.70 -4.39
C THR A 95 6.74 -9.82 -5.24
N ASN A 96 7.67 -10.43 -5.99
CA ASN A 96 8.49 -9.76 -7.00
C ASN A 96 7.97 -10.03 -8.42
N ILE A 97 8.67 -9.54 -9.45
CA ILE A 97 8.28 -9.72 -10.87
C ILE A 97 8.30 -11.19 -11.33
N ASN A 98 9.05 -12.05 -10.64
CA ASN A 98 9.13 -13.49 -10.93
C ASN A 98 8.06 -14.30 -10.19
N GLY A 99 7.27 -13.66 -9.32
CA GLY A 99 6.29 -14.34 -8.46
C GLY A 99 6.86 -14.86 -7.14
N ASP A 100 8.16 -14.72 -6.86
CA ASP A 100 8.74 -15.15 -5.59
C ASP A 100 8.17 -14.30 -4.46
N THR A 101 7.83 -14.95 -3.35
CA THR A 101 7.24 -14.27 -2.19
C THR A 101 8.20 -14.24 -1.01
N LYS A 102 8.12 -13.18 -0.20
CA LYS A 102 8.80 -13.08 1.09
C LYS A 102 8.00 -12.21 2.04
N TRP A 103 8.20 -12.38 3.34
CA TRP A 103 7.65 -11.46 4.32
C TRP A 103 8.47 -10.17 4.36
N ARG A 104 7.79 -9.01 4.36
CA ARG A 104 8.42 -7.69 4.48
C ARG A 104 7.73 -6.86 5.54
N LYS A 105 8.52 -6.16 6.36
CA LYS A 105 8.01 -5.20 7.34
C LYS A 105 7.08 -4.19 6.68
N ARG A 106 5.93 -3.94 7.32
CA ARG A 106 5.03 -2.86 6.90
C ARG A 106 5.71 -1.52 7.14
N SER A 107 5.75 -0.67 6.11
CA SER A 107 6.16 0.72 6.27
C SER A 107 5.12 1.43 7.13
N SER A 108 5.54 1.99 8.26
CA SER A 108 4.66 2.73 9.16
C SER A 108 4.25 4.07 8.53
N VAL A 109 3.14 4.64 9.02
CA VAL A 109 2.82 6.05 8.77
C VAL A 109 3.95 6.90 9.34
N ILE A 110 4.46 7.83 8.55
CA ILE A 110 5.52 8.75 8.97
C ILE A 110 4.87 10.09 9.27
N VAL A 111 5.13 10.66 10.44
CA VAL A 111 4.70 12.01 10.81
C VAL A 111 5.82 12.99 10.47
N SER A 112 5.49 14.16 9.92
CA SER A 112 6.49 15.19 9.66
C SER A 112 7.18 15.63 10.95
N GLN A 113 8.47 15.92 10.85
CA GLN A 113 9.27 16.46 11.94
C GLN A 113 9.33 17.99 11.87
N ILE A 114 9.68 18.59 13.02
CA ILE A 114 9.70 20.04 13.24
C ILE A 114 11.13 20.45 13.54
N GLU A 115 11.65 21.42 12.81
CA GLU A 115 12.98 22.02 13.04
C GLU A 115 12.90 23.50 13.43
N GLY A 116 11.71 24.10 13.33
CA GLY A 116 11.49 25.51 13.64
C GLY A 116 10.17 25.99 13.06
N SER A 117 10.15 27.26 12.63
CA SER A 117 9.04 27.89 11.93
C SER A 117 9.55 29.01 11.02
N TYR A 118 8.72 29.48 10.10
CA TYR A 118 9.03 30.59 9.22
C TYR A 118 8.21 31.84 9.56
N SER A 119 8.90 32.95 9.84
CA SER A 119 8.29 34.27 10.11
C SER A 119 8.80 35.35 9.16
N GLY A 120 8.84 35.03 7.86
CA GLY A 120 9.23 35.98 6.80
C GLY A 120 8.05 36.44 5.94
N LEU A 121 8.36 37.20 4.89
CA LEU A 121 7.37 37.73 3.95
C LEU A 121 6.50 36.62 3.36
N ILE A 122 5.20 36.90 3.26
CA ILE A 122 4.23 36.04 2.58
C ILE A 122 4.46 36.08 1.07
N PHE A 123 4.59 37.29 0.51
CA PHE A 123 4.86 37.51 -0.89
C PHE A 123 6.37 37.46 -1.13
N THR A 124 6.86 36.28 -1.45
CA THR A 124 8.28 36.01 -1.73
C THR A 124 8.44 35.31 -3.09
N THR A 125 9.53 35.63 -3.78
CA THR A 125 9.92 34.98 -5.04
C THR A 125 10.87 33.80 -4.83
N THR A 126 11.35 33.59 -3.61
CA THR A 126 12.24 32.49 -3.24
C THR A 126 11.50 31.41 -2.46
N LEU A 127 12.00 30.17 -2.56
CA LEU A 127 11.51 29.05 -1.77
C LEU A 127 12.04 29.19 -0.34
N ASN A 128 11.14 29.37 0.62
CA ASN A 128 11.50 29.53 2.02
C ASN A 128 11.02 28.32 2.82
N TYR A 129 11.91 27.78 3.65
CA TYR A 129 11.62 26.61 4.45
C TYR A 129 10.67 26.93 5.60
N THR A 130 9.59 26.15 5.71
CA THR A 130 8.54 26.37 6.71
C THR A 130 8.88 25.81 8.09
N GLY A 131 10.04 25.15 8.27
CA GLY A 131 10.36 24.45 9.52
C GLY A 131 9.78 23.03 9.62
N ARG A 132 9.11 22.53 8.56
CA ARG A 132 8.53 21.19 8.48
C ARG A 132 9.20 20.31 7.44
N TYR A 133 9.61 19.11 7.83
CA TYR A 133 10.19 18.14 6.90
C TYR A 133 9.66 16.73 7.13
N ILE A 134 9.89 15.85 6.15
CA ILE A 134 9.62 14.43 6.29
C ILE A 134 10.79 13.63 5.72
N ILE A 135 11.10 12.49 6.33
CA ILE A 135 12.11 11.56 5.84
C ILE A 135 11.35 10.34 5.29
N LEU A 136 11.57 10.02 4.02
CA LEU A 136 10.90 8.91 3.35
C LEU A 136 11.92 7.86 2.92
N GLU A 137 11.72 6.63 3.35
CA GLU A 137 12.46 5.46 2.87
C GLU A 137 12.21 5.22 1.37
N PRO A 138 13.07 4.45 0.67
CA PRO A 138 12.83 4.06 -0.71
C PRO A 138 11.43 3.50 -0.94
N GLY A 139 10.73 4.06 -1.93
CA GLY A 139 9.34 3.71 -2.23
C GLY A 139 8.48 4.90 -2.61
N GLU A 140 7.19 4.63 -2.78
CA GLU A 140 6.17 5.63 -3.11
C GLU A 140 5.32 5.93 -1.89
N TRP A 141 5.06 7.21 -1.67
CA TRP A 141 4.42 7.72 -0.46
C TRP A 141 3.39 8.78 -0.82
N MET A 142 2.22 8.70 -0.21
CA MET A 142 1.22 9.77 -0.23
C MET A 142 1.39 10.61 1.03
N VAL A 143 1.80 11.87 0.85
CA VAL A 143 1.94 12.85 1.91
C VAL A 143 0.68 13.69 1.98
N ARG A 144 -0.09 13.56 3.07
CA ARG A 144 -1.24 14.41 3.39
C ARG A 144 -0.75 15.55 4.25
N SER A 145 -1.02 16.78 3.82
CA SER A 145 -0.54 17.99 4.48
C SER A 145 -1.71 18.86 4.90
N ASN A 146 -1.73 19.24 6.17
CA ASN A 146 -2.52 20.34 6.71
C ASN A 146 -1.54 21.31 7.38
N LEU A 147 -1.57 22.57 6.98
CA LEU A 147 -0.69 23.61 7.49
C LEU A 147 -1.53 24.81 7.93
N LEU A 148 -1.38 25.22 9.19
CA LEU A 148 -2.02 26.43 9.68
C LEU A 148 -1.37 27.65 9.03
N LEU A 149 -2.21 28.56 8.54
CA LEU A 149 -1.82 29.85 8.00
C LEU A 149 -2.21 30.93 9.00
N ARG A 150 -1.22 31.68 9.46
CA ARG A 150 -1.41 32.80 10.38
C ARG A 150 -0.38 33.87 10.07
N ALA A 151 -0.82 35.12 9.94
CA ALA A 151 0.04 36.25 9.65
C ALA A 151 -0.07 37.32 10.76
N PHE A 152 0.90 38.22 10.83
CA PHE A 152 0.82 39.38 11.75
C PHE A 152 -0.23 40.42 11.31
N ASN A 153 -0.50 40.51 10.00
CA ASN A 153 -1.56 41.33 9.45
C ASN A 153 -2.81 40.47 9.25
N SER A 154 -3.91 40.80 9.93
CA SER A 154 -5.20 40.13 9.70
C SER A 154 -5.69 40.39 8.27
N ALA A 155 -6.14 39.32 7.61
CA ALA A 155 -6.91 39.43 6.39
C ALA A 155 -8.38 39.83 6.69
N SER A 156 -9.15 40.11 5.66
CA SER A 156 -10.57 40.46 5.74
C SER A 156 -11.37 39.64 4.72
N PRO A 157 -12.71 39.54 4.84
CA PRO A 157 -13.53 38.81 3.87
C PRO A 157 -13.33 39.23 2.40
N SER A 158 -12.80 40.43 2.15
CA SER A 158 -12.53 40.97 0.81
C SER A 158 -11.04 41.19 0.50
N SER A 159 -10.13 40.89 1.44
CA SER A 159 -8.69 40.96 1.19
C SER A 159 -7.93 39.86 1.91
N GLY A 160 -7.05 39.17 1.19
CA GLY A 160 -6.25 38.12 1.78
C GLY A 160 -5.24 37.57 0.80
N VAL A 161 -4.91 36.29 0.94
CA VAL A 161 -3.90 35.68 0.09
C VAL A 161 -4.19 34.20 -0.14
N TYR A 162 -4.04 33.75 -1.38
CA TYR A 162 -3.94 32.34 -1.71
C TYR A 162 -2.46 31.95 -1.76
N VAL A 163 -2.07 30.94 -0.99
CA VAL A 163 -0.66 30.57 -0.83
C VAL A 163 -0.42 29.16 -1.29
N LYS A 164 0.76 28.93 -1.87
CA LYS A 164 1.17 27.63 -2.40
C LYS A 164 2.40 27.12 -1.66
N PHE A 165 2.45 25.82 -1.49
CA PHE A 165 3.52 25.08 -0.85
C PHE A 165 3.93 23.89 -1.69
N SER A 166 5.20 23.52 -1.57
CA SER A 166 5.78 22.40 -2.29
C SER A 166 6.79 21.66 -1.44
N TRP A 167 7.10 20.44 -1.85
CA TRP A 167 8.20 19.66 -1.29
C TRP A 167 9.48 19.94 -2.07
N ALA A 168 10.55 20.21 -1.33
CA ALA A 168 11.86 20.57 -1.87
C ALA A 168 12.95 19.68 -1.27
N GLU A 169 14.07 19.63 -1.96
CA GLU A 169 15.34 19.12 -1.45
C GLU A 169 16.21 20.31 -1.03
N ASN A 170 17.20 20.05 -0.17
CA ASN A 170 18.13 21.09 0.28
C ASN A 170 19.56 20.68 -0.06
N THR A 171 20.28 21.59 -0.72
CA THR A 171 21.71 21.44 -0.99
C THR A 171 22.41 22.73 -0.54
N ASN A 172 23.28 22.61 0.47
CA ASN A 172 24.06 23.74 1.02
C ASN A 172 23.19 24.96 1.39
N GLY A 173 22.02 24.73 2.00
CA GLY A 173 21.12 25.80 2.41
C GLY A 173 20.20 26.34 1.31
N ILE A 174 20.36 25.89 0.06
CA ILE A 174 19.48 26.26 -1.04
C ILE A 174 18.39 25.20 -1.20
N TYR A 175 17.13 25.64 -1.22
CA TYR A 175 15.98 24.77 -1.45
C TYR A 175 15.59 24.75 -2.93
N THR A 176 15.39 23.57 -3.49
CA THR A 176 14.94 23.37 -4.87
C THR A 176 13.77 22.38 -4.90
N LEU A 177 12.77 22.63 -5.75
CA LEU A 177 11.60 21.76 -5.87
C LEU A 177 12.03 20.33 -6.23
N SER A 178 11.58 19.36 -5.43
CA SER A 178 11.97 17.96 -5.62
C SER A 178 11.37 17.40 -6.91
N GLN A 179 12.20 16.72 -7.70
CA GLN A 179 11.76 16.02 -8.91
C GLN A 179 11.08 14.68 -8.58
N ASP A 180 11.18 14.21 -7.33
CA ASP A 180 10.54 12.98 -6.85
C ASP A 180 9.01 13.14 -6.69
N VAL A 181 8.49 14.36 -6.78
CA VAL A 181 7.06 14.64 -6.67
C VAL A 181 6.34 14.25 -7.97
N LEU A 182 5.62 13.13 -7.94
CA LEU A 182 4.86 12.60 -9.08
C LEU A 182 3.50 13.28 -9.25
N PHE A 183 2.84 13.63 -8.14
CA PHE A 183 1.52 14.25 -8.14
C PHE A 183 1.42 15.30 -7.03
N GLY A 184 0.63 16.36 -7.26
CA GLY A 184 0.46 17.43 -6.26
C GLY A 184 1.74 18.24 -6.06
N LYS A 185 2.36 18.69 -7.15
CA LYS A 185 3.60 19.51 -7.14
C LYS A 185 3.48 20.75 -6.26
N THR A 186 2.27 21.29 -6.17
CA THR A 186 1.89 22.33 -5.22
C THR A 186 0.60 21.94 -4.52
N PHE A 187 0.47 22.33 -3.25
CA PHE A 187 -0.81 22.42 -2.57
C PHE A 187 -0.94 23.80 -1.93
N GLY A 188 -2.15 24.21 -1.55
CA GLY A 188 -2.36 25.57 -1.08
C GLY A 188 -3.58 25.73 -0.21
N GLY A 189 -3.86 26.99 0.11
CA GLY A 189 -5.04 27.40 0.86
C GLY A 189 -5.16 28.91 0.93
N ASP A 190 -6.36 29.36 1.29
CA ASP A 190 -6.69 30.76 1.43
C ASP A 190 -6.47 31.23 2.88
N TYR A 191 -5.96 32.45 3.02
CA TYR A 191 -5.92 33.22 4.26
C TYR A 191 -6.76 34.49 4.06
N LEU A 192 -8.02 34.45 4.52
CA LEU A 192 -9.03 35.51 4.29
C LEU A 192 -9.54 36.16 5.59
N LEU A 193 -9.08 35.73 6.76
CA LEU A 193 -9.44 36.29 8.07
C LEU A 193 -8.22 36.21 8.99
N ASP A 194 -8.39 35.87 10.26
CA ASP A 194 -7.29 35.73 11.21
C ASP A 194 -6.50 34.42 11.05
N TYR A 195 -7.11 33.41 10.43
CA TYR A 195 -6.52 32.09 10.20
C TYR A 195 -6.93 31.51 8.85
N GLY A 196 -6.07 30.68 8.29
CA GLY A 196 -6.34 29.84 7.12
C GLY A 196 -5.76 28.45 7.31
N ILE A 197 -6.13 27.50 6.45
CA ILE A 197 -5.49 26.19 6.43
C ILE A 197 -5.17 25.82 4.99
N ALA A 198 -3.88 25.65 4.71
CA ALA A 198 -3.44 25.03 3.46
C ALA A 198 -3.52 23.52 3.58
N LYS A 199 -4.18 22.88 2.62
CA LYS A 199 -4.43 21.44 2.63
C LYS A 199 -4.10 20.82 1.28
N GLY A 200 -3.57 19.60 1.29
CA GLY A 200 -3.35 18.87 0.06
C GLY A 200 -2.80 17.48 0.24
N ALA A 201 -2.70 16.77 -0.88
CA ALA A 201 -2.04 15.49 -0.99
C ALA A 201 -0.96 15.56 -2.08
N THR A 202 0.21 15.04 -1.78
CA THR A 202 1.34 14.92 -2.71
C THR A 202 1.75 13.46 -2.78
N ILE A 203 2.03 12.95 -3.98
CA ILE A 203 2.67 11.63 -4.14
C ILE A 203 4.15 11.87 -4.41
N ILE A 204 5.01 11.31 -3.56
CA ILE A 204 6.47 11.40 -3.68
C ILE A 204 7.03 9.99 -3.85
N LYS A 205 7.92 9.83 -4.83
CA LYS A 205 8.65 8.59 -5.07
C LYS A 205 10.13 8.77 -4.77
N ASN A 206 10.57 8.29 -3.61
CA ASN A 206 11.99 8.13 -3.36
C ASN A 206 12.50 6.92 -4.16
N SER A 207 13.13 7.20 -5.31
CA SER A 207 13.70 6.16 -6.18
C SER A 207 15.15 5.79 -5.83
N SER A 208 15.73 6.41 -4.80
CA SER A 208 17.09 6.09 -4.35
C SER A 208 17.12 4.81 -3.50
N SER A 209 18.32 4.32 -3.19
CA SER A 209 18.51 3.16 -2.32
C SER A 209 18.42 3.50 -0.83
N GLU A 210 18.38 4.78 -0.47
CA GLU A 210 18.46 5.27 0.91
C GLU A 210 17.28 6.19 1.24
N ALA A 211 17.06 6.46 2.53
CA ALA A 211 16.07 7.44 2.96
C ALA A 211 16.45 8.87 2.51
N LYS A 212 15.47 9.64 2.04
CA LYS A 212 15.65 11.05 1.64
C LYS A 212 14.83 11.99 2.53
N LYS A 213 15.40 13.16 2.85
CA LYS A 213 14.73 14.24 3.60
C LYS A 213 14.12 15.24 2.63
N TYR A 214 12.80 15.45 2.73
CA TYR A 214 12.03 16.42 1.94
C TYR A 214 11.54 17.55 2.83
N TYR A 215 11.76 18.79 2.39
CA TYR A 215 11.47 20.01 3.13
C TYR A 215 10.21 20.66 2.58
N LEU A 216 9.28 21.04 3.44
CA LEU A 216 8.12 21.82 3.04
C LEU A 216 8.51 23.29 2.89
N VAL A 217 8.32 23.84 1.69
CA VAL A 217 8.71 25.22 1.36
C VAL A 217 7.54 26.03 0.84
N THR A 218 7.61 27.35 1.00
CA THR A 218 6.73 28.30 0.31
C THR A 218 6.98 28.23 -1.20
N ASN A 219 5.95 28.35 -2.02
CA ASN A 219 6.05 28.34 -3.48
C ASN A 219 5.13 29.39 -4.13
N GLY A 220 5.23 30.61 -3.62
CA GLY A 220 4.49 31.77 -4.11
C GLY A 220 3.14 32.00 -3.41
N ALA A 221 2.64 33.20 -3.63
CA ALA A 221 1.41 33.72 -3.05
C ALA A 221 0.71 34.62 -4.06
N GLU A 222 -0.60 34.54 -4.14
CA GLU A 222 -1.46 35.36 -5.00
C GLU A 222 -2.29 36.29 -4.11
N ASN A 223 -2.16 37.59 -4.34
CA ASN A 223 -2.87 38.59 -3.55
C ASN A 223 -4.36 38.59 -3.95
N ILE A 224 -5.23 38.55 -2.95
CA ILE A 224 -6.68 38.65 -3.12
C ILE A 224 -7.09 40.04 -2.62
N GLY A 225 -7.66 40.84 -3.51
CA GLY A 225 -8.02 42.22 -3.20
C GLY A 225 -6.79 43.09 -2.91
N ASN A 226 -6.84 43.86 -1.83
CA ASN A 226 -5.77 44.79 -1.43
C ASN A 226 -5.10 44.34 -0.12
N PHE A 227 -4.70 43.06 -0.02
CA PHE A 227 -3.98 42.59 1.17
C PHE A 227 -2.55 43.18 1.21
N PRO A 228 -2.02 43.61 2.38
CA PRO A 228 -0.73 44.29 2.42
C PRO A 228 0.42 43.39 1.94
N LEU A 229 1.18 43.86 0.93
CA LEU A 229 2.28 43.09 0.32
C LEU A 229 3.48 42.88 1.27
N ASN A 230 3.60 43.70 2.30
CA ASN A 230 4.63 43.57 3.34
C ASN A 230 4.20 42.65 4.50
N SER A 231 3.07 41.93 4.37
CA SER A 231 2.61 41.00 5.39
C SER A 231 3.60 39.85 5.61
N VAL A 232 3.74 39.46 6.87
CA VAL A 232 4.69 38.45 7.34
C VAL A 232 3.94 37.33 8.05
N TRP A 233 4.42 36.11 7.87
CA TRP A 233 3.89 34.95 8.59
C TRP A 233 4.19 35.01 10.10
N ASP A 234 3.24 34.55 10.90
CA ASP A 234 3.41 34.33 12.34
C ASP A 234 3.68 32.84 12.57
N GLN A 235 4.97 32.47 12.54
CA GLN A 235 5.46 31.11 12.79
C GLN A 235 4.80 30.05 11.89
N LEU A 236 4.82 30.27 10.57
CA LEU A 236 4.34 29.30 9.59
C LEU A 236 5.08 27.98 9.77
N GLY A 237 4.33 26.87 9.79
CA GLY A 237 4.91 25.55 10.03
C GLY A 237 5.60 25.43 11.39
N GLY A 238 5.23 26.24 12.39
CA GLY A 238 5.60 26.12 13.80
C GLY A 238 4.71 25.14 14.58
N THR A 239 4.84 25.04 15.91
CA THR A 239 4.25 23.96 16.74
C THR A 239 2.73 24.03 16.98
N TRP A 240 1.98 24.65 16.06
CA TRP A 240 0.52 24.71 16.11
C TRP A 240 -0.11 23.32 16.00
N GLY A 241 -1.12 23.04 16.84
CA GLY A 241 -1.78 21.72 16.91
C GLY A 241 -2.55 21.34 15.65
N GLU A 242 -2.93 22.33 14.84
CA GLU A 242 -3.65 22.17 13.57
C GLU A 242 -2.73 21.77 12.42
N THR A 243 -1.42 22.01 12.54
CA THR A 243 -0.44 21.62 11.52
C THR A 243 -0.16 20.13 11.65
N SER A 244 -0.71 19.35 10.72
CA SER A 244 -0.58 17.89 10.68
C SER A 244 -0.16 17.44 9.29
N ILE A 245 1.01 16.80 9.20
CA ILE A 245 1.52 16.27 7.95
C ILE A 245 1.94 14.82 8.19
N MET A 246 1.41 13.92 7.36
CA MET A 246 1.62 12.48 7.48
C MET A 246 1.87 11.87 6.11
N ALA A 247 2.83 10.95 6.02
CA ALA A 247 3.06 10.13 4.84
C ALA A 247 2.57 8.70 5.07
N PHE A 248 1.80 8.21 4.11
CA PHE A 248 1.32 6.85 4.04
C PHE A 248 2.06 6.13 2.91
N PRO A 249 2.48 4.88 3.08
CA PRO A 249 3.00 4.11 1.95
C PRO A 249 1.91 4.03 0.88
N PHE A 250 2.26 4.39 -0.36
CA PHE A 250 1.34 4.44 -1.51
C PHE A 250 1.37 3.14 -2.35
N ASN A 251 2.08 2.11 -1.88
CA ASN A 251 2.17 0.76 -2.48
C ASN A 251 2.08 -0.39 -1.45
#